data_AF-A0A3D6CN64-F1
#
_entry.id   AF-A0A3D6CN64-F1
#
_cell.length_a   1.000
_cell.length_b   1.000
_cell.length_c   1.000
_cell.angle_alpha   90.00
_cell.angle_beta   90.00
_cell.angle_gamma   90.00
#
_symmetry.space_group_name_H-M   'P 1'
#
loop_
_entity.id
_entity.type
_entity.pdbx_description
1 polymer ?
#
loop_
_entity_poly.entity_id
_entity_poly.type
_entity_poly.pdbx_seq_one_letter_code
_entity_poly.pdbx_strand_id
1 'polypeptide(L)'
;DSRHDPQKIDLDFMQFLGENQIPFCIVFTKADKLGSSKLNKQITSYKKKLLQHWETLPTSFLTSSATSLGRDEFLSFIDGVNEDVAKDFK
;
A
#
# COMPACT_ATOMS: atom_id res chain seq x y z
N ASP A 1 -5.28 7.59 -0.60
CA ASP A 1 -5.26 8.60 -1.68
C ASP A 1 -3.85 9.18 -1.73
N SER A 2 -3.18 9.12 -2.88
CA SER A 2 -1.76 9.49 -3.03
C SER A 2 -1.45 10.96 -2.71
N ARG A 3 -2.47 11.83 -2.64
CA ARG A 3 -2.34 13.28 -2.40
C ARG A 3 -2.30 13.66 -0.93
N HIS A 4 -2.71 12.77 -0.04
CA HIS A 4 -2.77 13.06 1.39
C HIS A 4 -1.58 12.44 2.11
N ASP A 5 -1.11 13.19 3.11
CA ASP A 5 -0.13 12.72 4.08
C ASP A 5 -0.80 11.69 5.02
N PRO A 6 -0.05 10.71 5.59
CA PRO A 6 -0.63 9.73 6.50
C PRO A 6 -1.35 10.42 7.65
N GLN A 7 -2.65 10.17 7.78
CA GLN A 7 -3.41 10.69 8.89
C GLN A 7 -3.20 9.79 10.10
N LYS A 8 -3.39 10.34 11.30
CA LYS A 8 -3.23 9.56 12.53
C LYS A 8 -4.11 8.30 12.55
N ILE A 9 -5.32 8.40 12.00
CA ILE A 9 -6.23 7.25 11.89
C ILE A 9 -5.69 6.13 10.98
N ASP A 10 -4.94 6.48 9.91
CA ASP A 10 -4.29 5.49 9.06
C ASP A 10 -3.17 4.78 9.84
N LEU A 11 -2.37 5.54 10.60
CA LEU A 11 -1.28 4.99 11.42
C LEU A 11 -1.80 4.08 12.54
N ASP A 12 -2.83 4.52 13.25
CA ASP A 12 -3.47 3.76 14.33
C ASP A 12 -4.09 2.46 13.77
N PHE A 13 -4.72 2.53 12.59
CA PHE A 13 -5.30 1.35 11.93
C PHE A 13 -4.24 0.36 11.45
N MET A 14 -3.14 0.86 10.86
CA MET A 14 -2.01 0.02 10.53
C MET A 14 -1.47 -0.63 11.80
N GLN A 15 -1.27 0.13 12.88
CA GLN A 15 -0.70 -0.41 14.12
C GLN A 15 -1.57 -1.54 14.66
N PHE A 16 -2.89 -1.35 14.66
CA PHE A 16 -3.84 -2.39 15.00
C PHE A 16 -3.66 -3.66 14.15
N LEU A 17 -3.52 -3.54 12.83
CA LEU A 17 -3.26 -4.70 11.96
C LEU A 17 -1.94 -5.39 12.30
N GLY A 18 -0.88 -4.62 12.59
CA GLY A 18 0.42 -5.14 13.00
C GLY A 18 0.38 -5.89 14.33
N GLU A 19 -0.30 -5.32 15.34
CA GLU A 19 -0.49 -5.94 16.66
C GLU A 19 -1.30 -7.23 16.58
N ASN A 20 -2.28 -7.31 15.66
CA ASN A 20 -3.06 -8.51 15.40
C ASN A 20 -2.38 -9.48 14.43
N GLN A 21 -1.14 -9.21 14.00
CA GLN A 21 -0.38 -10.01 13.03
C GLN A 21 -1.14 -10.27 11.72
N ILE A 22 -1.99 -9.33 11.31
CA ILE A 22 -2.76 -9.42 10.07
C ILE A 22 -1.88 -8.90 8.93
N PRO A 23 -1.53 -9.72 7.92
CA PRO A 23 -0.78 -9.25 6.77
C PRO A 23 -1.63 -8.27 5.96
N PHE A 24 -1.07 -7.10 5.63
CA PHE A 24 -1.73 -6.09 4.83
C PHE A 24 -0.77 -5.46 3.82
N CYS A 25 -1.34 -4.89 2.76
CA CYS A 25 -0.61 -4.09 1.77
C CYS A 25 -1.24 -2.70 1.64
N ILE A 26 -0.42 -1.72 1.26
CA ILE A 26 -0.85 -0.33 1.12
C ILE A 26 -1.04 -0.02 -0.37
N VAL A 27 -2.23 0.43 -0.75
CA VAL A 27 -2.53 0.79 -2.15
C VAL A 27 -2.70 2.31 -2.26
N PHE A 28 -1.72 2.97 -2.89
CA PHE A 28 -1.76 4.40 -3.20
C PHE A 28 -2.58 4.64 -4.46
N THR A 29 -3.85 5.00 -4.27
CA THR A 29 -4.79 5.32 -5.36
C THR A 29 -4.62 6.74 -5.90
N LYS A 30 -5.11 6.98 -7.13
CA LYS A 30 -5.11 8.29 -7.84
C LYS A 30 -3.72 8.84 -8.16
N ALA A 31 -2.80 7.95 -8.54
CA ALA A 31 -1.44 8.33 -8.93
C ALA A 31 -1.37 9.39 -10.05
N ASP A 32 -2.39 9.44 -10.93
CA ASP A 32 -2.50 10.36 -12.07
C ASP A 32 -2.52 11.84 -11.67
N LYS A 33 -2.95 12.16 -10.44
CA LYS A 33 -3.09 13.55 -9.99
C LYS A 33 -1.77 14.18 -9.52
N LEU A 34 -0.69 13.39 -9.44
CA LEU A 34 0.63 13.85 -9.01
C LEU A 34 1.66 13.53 -10.09
N GLY A 35 2.46 14.52 -10.48
CA GLY A 35 3.61 14.27 -11.35
C GLY A 35 4.59 13.29 -10.69
N SER A 36 5.23 12.43 -11.48
CA SER A 36 6.06 11.30 -11.02
C SER A 36 7.08 11.66 -9.94
N SER A 37 7.68 12.85 -10.03
CA SER A 37 8.63 13.36 -9.02
C SER A 37 7.96 13.67 -7.66
N LYS A 38 6.78 14.30 -7.68
CA LYS A 38 6.02 14.59 -6.44
C LYS A 38 5.48 13.31 -5.82
N LEU A 39 5.04 12.37 -6.65
CA LEU A 39 4.53 11.09 -6.20
C LEU A 39 5.60 10.27 -5.47
N ASN A 40 6.79 10.16 -6.07
CA ASN A 40 7.94 9.50 -5.42
C ASN A 40 8.31 10.20 -4.11
N LYS A 41 8.35 11.53 -4.07
CA LYS A 41 8.60 12.27 -2.83
C LYS A 41 7.54 11.96 -1.76
N GLN A 42 6.26 11.88 -2.15
CA GLN A 42 5.19 11.59 -1.21
C GLN A 42 5.32 10.17 -0.65
N ILE A 43 5.56 9.18 -1.52
CA ILE A 43 5.77 7.79 -1.11
C ILE A 43 6.97 7.68 -0.18
N THR A 44 8.09 8.33 -0.50
CA THR A 44 9.28 8.32 0.36
C THR A 44 9.00 8.97 1.72
N SER A 45 8.27 10.09 1.74
CA SER A 45 7.84 10.74 2.98
C SER A 45 6.94 9.83 3.82
N TYR A 46 5.97 9.19 3.18
CA TYR A 46 5.04 8.23 3.80
C TYR A 46 5.80 7.05 4.41
N LYS A 47 6.71 6.43 3.63
CA LYS A 47 7.56 5.32 4.09
C LYS A 47 8.46 5.75 5.25
N LYS A 48 9.03 6.94 5.22
CA LYS A 48 9.87 7.46 6.31
C LYS A 48 9.06 7.66 7.60
N LYS A 49 7.82 8.14 7.51
CA LYS A 49 6.92 8.28 8.67
C LYS A 49 6.54 6.91 9.24
N LEU A 50 6.20 5.95 8.38
CA LEU A 50 5.94 4.59 8.83
C LEU A 50 7.16 3.97 9.52
N LEU A 51 8.37 4.11 8.96
CA LEU A 51 9.61 3.61 9.55
C LEU A 51 9.95 4.18 10.93
N GLN A 52 9.31 5.28 11.36
CA GLN A 52 9.47 5.77 12.74
C GLN A 52 8.74 4.91 13.76
N HIS A 53 7.68 4.21 13.33
CA HIS A 53 6.85 3.36 14.19
C HIS A 53 6.96 1.87 13.85
N TRP A 54 7.47 1.54 12.65
CA TRP A 54 7.51 0.19 12.10
C TRP A 54 8.95 -0.21 11.75
N GLU A 55 9.39 -1.40 12.19
CA GLU A 55 10.69 -1.95 11.79
C GLU A 55 10.70 -2.38 10.31
N THR A 56 9.58 -2.92 9.82
CA THR A 56 9.44 -3.40 8.45
C THR A 56 8.23 -2.77 7.78
N LEU A 57 8.42 -2.29 6.55
CA LEU A 57 7.34 -1.67 5.78
C LEU A 57 6.50 -2.72 5.07
N PRO A 58 5.17 -2.61 5.11
CA PRO A 58 4.30 -3.47 4.30
C PRO A 58 4.47 -3.19 2.81
N THR A 59 4.15 -4.18 1.99
CA THR A 59 4.16 -4.06 0.52
C THR A 59 3.26 -2.89 0.10
N SER A 60 3.76 -2.03 -0.78
CA SER A 60 3.02 -0.86 -1.27
C SER A 60 2.90 -0.85 -2.78
N PHE A 61 1.68 -0.60 -3.26
CA PHE A 61 1.33 -0.53 -4.67
C PHE A 61 0.90 0.87 -5.04
N LEU A 62 1.23 1.28 -6.27
CA LEU A 62 0.80 2.53 -6.83
C LEU A 62 -0.24 2.25 -7.92
N THR A 63 -1.45 2.78 -7.76
CA THR A 63 -2.52 2.57 -8.72
C THR A 63 -3.22 3.86 -9.14
N SER A 64 -3.72 3.90 -10.37
CA SER A 64 -4.67 4.91 -10.82
C SER A 64 -5.79 4.28 -11.61
N SER A 65 -7.02 4.49 -11.14
CA SER A 65 -8.22 4.07 -11.87
C SER A 65 -8.44 4.88 -13.15
N ALA A 66 -7.90 6.10 -13.25
CA ALA A 66 -8.09 6.96 -14.41
C ALA A 66 -7.17 6.58 -15.58
N THR A 67 -5.93 6.21 -15.29
CA THR A 67 -4.93 5.83 -16.31
C THR A 67 -4.71 4.33 -16.40
N SER A 68 -5.43 3.53 -15.60
CA SER A 68 -5.19 2.09 -15.41
C SER A 68 -3.78 1.73 -14.94
N LEU A 69 -3.03 2.71 -14.42
CA LEU A 69 -1.65 2.52 -13.96
C LEU A 69 -1.61 1.57 -12.76
N GLY A 70 -0.68 0.61 -12.77
CA GLY A 70 -0.47 -0.37 -11.70
C GLY A 70 -1.57 -1.40 -11.56
N ARG A 71 -2.55 -1.44 -12.47
CA ARG A 71 -3.66 -2.40 -12.45
C ARG A 71 -3.16 -3.84 -12.62
N ASP A 72 -2.35 -4.10 -13.64
CA ASP A 72 -1.93 -5.47 -13.95
C ASP A 72 -0.99 -6.03 -12.88
N GLU A 73 -0.04 -5.23 -12.38
CA GLU A 73 0.82 -5.61 -11.25
C GLU A 73 0.00 -5.92 -10.00
N PHE A 74 -1.00 -5.08 -9.69
CA PHE A 74 -1.84 -5.27 -8.51
C PHE A 74 -2.76 -6.49 -8.64
N LEU A 75 -3.36 -6.70 -9.81
CA LEU A 75 -4.20 -7.89 -10.06
C LEU A 75 -3.37 -9.17 -10.02
N SER A 76 -2.18 -9.17 -10.62
CA SER A 76 -1.25 -10.31 -10.57
C SER A 76 -0.84 -10.64 -9.13
N PHE A 77 -0.60 -9.62 -8.30
CA PHE A 77 -0.33 -9.83 -6.88
C PHE A 77 -1.53 -10.46 -6.15
N ILE A 78 -2.74 -9.96 -6.37
CA ILE A 78 -3.96 -10.54 -5.76
C ILE A 78 -4.13 -12.00 -6.20
N ASP A 79 -3.91 -12.29 -7.48
CA ASP A 79 -4.06 -13.63 -8.02
C ASP A 79 -3.07 -14.61 -7.38
N GLY A 80 -1.79 -14.23 -7.26
CA GLY A 80 -0.79 -15.03 -6.55
C GLY A 80 -1.13 -15.26 -5.07
N VAL A 81 -1.61 -14.22 -4.37
CA VAL A 81 -2.07 -14.37 -2.98
C VAL A 81 -3.26 -15.33 -2.89
N ASN A 82 -4.22 -15.24 -3.82
CA ASN A 82 -5.36 -16.15 -3.85
C ASN A 82 -4.93 -17.60 -4.11
N GLU A 83 -3.97 -17.83 -5.03
CA GLU A 83 -3.45 -19.16 -5.30
C GLU A 83 -2.70 -19.74 -4.10
N ASP A 84 -1.91 -18.94 -3.39
CA ASP A 84 -1.19 -19.38 -2.19
C ASP A 84 -2.16 -19.71 -1.06
N VAL A 85 -3.09 -18.81 -0.77
CA VAL A 85 -4.10 -19.02 0.27
C VAL A 85 -5.02 -20.20 -0.08
N ALA A 86 -5.38 -20.40 -1.35
CA ALA A 86 -6.21 -21.53 -1.77
C ALA A 86 -5.57 -22.90 -1.50
N LYS A 87 -4.24 -22.97 -1.32
CA LYS A 87 -3.56 -24.21 -0.92
C LYS A 87 -3.76 -24.53 0.57
N ASP A 88 -3.89 -23.51 1.41
CA ASP A 88 -4.10 -23.67 2.86
C ASP A 88 -5.56 -24.06 3.22
N PHE A 89 -6.51 -23.85 2.30
CA PHE A 89 -7.93 -24.20 2.48
C PHE A 89 -8.34 -25.54 1.84
N LYS A 90 -7.39 -26.41 1.46
CA LYS A 90 -7.65 -27.74 0.90
C LYS A 90 -7.55 -28.87 1.91
#